data_AF-A0A7X8VWV8-F1
#
_entry.id   AF-A0A7X8VWV8-F1
#
_cell.length_a   1.000
_cell.length_b   1.000
_cell.length_c   1.000
_cell.angle_alpha   90.00
_cell.angle_beta   90.00
_cell.angle_gamma   90.00
#
_symmetry.space_group_name_H-M   'P 1'
#
loop_
_entity.id
_entity.type
_entity.pdbx_description
1 polymer ?
#
loop_
_entity_poly.entity_id
_entity_poly.type
_entity_poly.pdbx_seq_one_letter_code
_entity_poly.pdbx_strand_id
1 'polypeptide(L)'
;MSGQAIVLLLVMLLLSLFGLCYIYSTGYIGDDYPVRENWQRQLVYMLLGLLVFRILAGWPNQNISWRFFVFSGYFLSLLGLVLVLLFGRQVGGARRWLVVGSFFLQPAEFAKVFTLLAICLVLTTDRIKSGWLQLLAAIMLLIPPVLLIKMEPSLGNAISLLPPFLALVLVKHCPVRLCLTLTMLALILFAAAVIGLFYLRSLPVQPEILR
;
A
#
# COMPACT_ATOMS: atom_id res chain seq x y z
N MET A 1 7.95 -24.35 -5.78
CA MET A 1 7.80 -23.25 -4.79
C MET A 1 8.28 -23.80 -3.45
N SER A 2 9.05 -23.05 -2.67
CA SER A 2 9.47 -23.49 -1.33
C SER A 2 8.25 -23.69 -0.42
N GLY A 3 8.35 -24.54 0.60
CA GLY A 3 7.24 -24.77 1.55
C GLY A 3 6.71 -23.48 2.18
N GLN A 4 7.60 -22.52 2.47
CA GLN A 4 7.24 -21.20 2.99
C GLN A 4 6.38 -20.37 2.01
N ALA A 5 6.68 -20.45 0.70
CA ALA A 5 5.91 -19.73 -0.31
C ALA A 5 4.48 -20.26 -0.43
N ILE A 6 4.29 -21.58 -0.26
CA ILE A 6 2.97 -22.21 -0.26
C ILE A 6 2.16 -21.77 0.96
N VAL A 7 2.80 -21.72 2.14
CA VAL A 7 2.15 -21.24 3.38
C VAL A 7 1.67 -19.80 3.22
N LEU A 8 2.51 -18.90 2.70
CA LEU A 8 2.13 -17.50 2.46
C LEU A 8 0.98 -17.37 1.46
N LEU A 9 1.00 -18.15 0.37
CA LEU A 9 -0.08 -18.17 -0.60
C LEU A 9 -1.40 -18.62 0.02
N LEU A 10 -1.38 -19.67 0.84
CA LEU A 10 -2.57 -20.15 1.55
C LEU A 10 -3.13 -19.09 2.51
N VAL A 11 -2.27 -18.43 3.29
CA VAL A 11 -2.70 -17.35 4.19
C VAL A 11 -3.33 -16.20 3.41
N MET A 12 -2.71 -15.77 2.30
CA MET A 12 -3.28 -14.73 1.43
C MET A 12 -4.66 -15.13 0.87
N LEU A 13 -4.80 -16.37 0.40
CA LEU A 13 -6.07 -16.88 -0.13
C LEU A 13 -7.15 -16.91 0.96
N LEU A 14 -6.85 -17.43 2.15
CA LEU A 14 -7.79 -17.47 3.27
C LEU A 14 -8.25 -16.07 3.69
N LEU A 15 -7.33 -15.11 3.79
CA LEU A 15 -7.68 -13.72 4.12
C LEU A 15 -8.54 -13.07 3.03
N SER A 16 -8.23 -13.32 1.75
CA SER A 16 -9.03 -12.78 0.64
C SER A 16 -10.44 -13.38 0.58
N LEU A 17 -10.58 -14.68 0.84
CA LEU A 17 -11.87 -15.35 0.93
C LEU A 17 -12.68 -14.85 2.13
N PHE A 18 -12.04 -14.67 3.28
CA PHE A 18 -12.68 -14.07 4.45
C PHE A 18 -13.20 -12.65 4.15
N GLY A 19 -12.40 -11.82 3.48
CA GLY A 19 -12.83 -10.49 3.02
C GLY A 19 -14.00 -10.54 2.04
N LEU A 20 -14.02 -11.52 1.13
CA LEU A 20 -15.13 -11.73 0.20
C LEU A 20 -16.42 -12.12 0.94
N CYS A 21 -16.33 -13.05 1.89
CA CYS A 21 -17.46 -13.45 2.75
C CYS A 21 -18.00 -12.26 3.56
N TYR A 22 -17.12 -11.40 4.05
CA TYR A 22 -17.52 -10.18 4.77
C TYR A 22 -18.30 -9.22 3.87
N ILE A 23 -17.81 -8.92 2.67
CA ILE A 23 -18.51 -8.05 1.70
C ILE A 23 -19.87 -8.66 1.33
N TYR A 24 -19.91 -9.96 1.07
CA TYR A 24 -21.16 -10.68 0.82
C TYR A 24 -22.15 -10.50 1.98
N SER A 25 -21.71 -10.72 3.22
CA SER A 25 -22.54 -10.59 4.43
C SER A 25 -23.13 -9.18 4.59
N THR A 26 -22.34 -8.12 4.33
CA THR A 26 -22.83 -6.74 4.42
C THR A 26 -23.92 -6.41 3.39
N GLY A 27 -23.96 -7.14 2.26
CA GLY A 27 -24.98 -6.96 1.23
C GLY A 27 -26.37 -7.50 1.60
N TYR A 28 -26.49 -8.30 2.68
CA TYR A 28 -27.75 -8.87 3.14
C TYR A 28 -28.51 -8.00 4.16
N ILE A 29 -27.88 -6.92 4.66
CA ILE A 29 -28.41 -6.13 5.79
C ILE A 29 -29.27 -4.93 5.32
N GLY A 30 -29.37 -4.65 4.02
CA GLY A 30 -30.21 -3.56 3.48
C GLY A 30 -30.95 -3.97 2.22
N ASP A 31 -32.27 -3.81 2.21
CA ASP A 31 -33.13 -4.23 1.09
C ASP A 31 -33.09 -3.29 -0.14
N ASP A 32 -32.47 -2.12 -0.04
CA ASP A 32 -32.61 -1.04 -1.05
C ASP A 32 -31.28 -0.45 -1.60
N TYR A 33 -30.20 -1.23 -1.71
CA TYR A 33 -28.94 -0.69 -2.25
C TYR A 33 -28.28 -1.55 -3.35
N PRO A 34 -27.62 -0.92 -4.35
CA PRO A 34 -26.77 -1.58 -5.36
C PRO A 34 -25.50 -2.26 -4.77
N VAL A 35 -25.47 -2.48 -3.45
CA VAL A 35 -24.38 -3.11 -2.72
C VAL A 35 -24.37 -4.63 -2.91
N ARG A 36 -25.51 -5.24 -3.28
CA ARG A 36 -25.63 -6.69 -3.54
C ARG A 36 -24.69 -7.20 -4.64
N GLU A 37 -24.28 -6.36 -5.59
CA GLU A 37 -23.39 -6.76 -6.69
C GLU A 37 -21.89 -6.54 -6.39
N ASN A 38 -21.54 -5.90 -5.25
CA ASN A 38 -20.15 -5.57 -4.94
C ASN A 38 -19.26 -6.79 -4.69
N TRP A 39 -19.81 -7.89 -4.18
CA TRP A 39 -19.04 -9.13 -3.98
C TRP A 39 -18.63 -9.77 -5.32
N GLN A 40 -19.46 -9.66 -6.37
CA GLN A 40 -19.14 -10.17 -7.70
C GLN A 40 -17.96 -9.40 -8.29
N ARG A 41 -17.98 -8.07 -8.16
CA ARG A 41 -16.85 -7.21 -8.56
C ARG A 41 -15.58 -7.57 -7.78
N GLN A 42 -15.69 -7.80 -6.48
CA GLN A 42 -14.57 -8.22 -5.65
C GLN A 42 -14.00 -9.58 -6.09
N LEU A 43 -14.86 -10.55 -6.44
CA LEU A 43 -14.44 -11.85 -6.96
C LEU A 43 -13.66 -11.69 -8.28
N VAL A 44 -14.15 -10.85 -9.19
CA VAL A 44 -13.43 -10.55 -10.44
C VAL A 44 -12.06 -9.92 -10.15
N TYR A 45 -11.96 -8.95 -9.24
CA TYR A 45 -10.67 -8.36 -8.86
C TYR A 45 -9.73 -9.35 -8.18
N MET A 46 -10.25 -10.26 -7.36
CA MET A 46 -9.46 -11.33 -6.75
C MET A 46 -8.86 -12.26 -7.81
N LEU A 47 -9.67 -12.68 -8.79
CA LEU A 47 -9.21 -13.53 -9.90
C LEU A 47 -8.19 -12.82 -10.79
N LEU A 48 -8.42 -11.55 -11.12
CA LEU A 48 -7.46 -10.71 -11.84
C LEU A 48 -6.14 -10.57 -11.06
N GLY A 49 -6.22 -10.34 -9.75
CA GLY A 49 -5.04 -10.27 -8.87
C GLY A 49 -4.25 -11.59 -8.86
N LEU A 50 -4.93 -12.74 -8.80
CA LEU A 50 -4.28 -14.06 -8.86
C LEU A 50 -3.62 -14.32 -10.21
N LEU A 51 -4.26 -13.89 -11.31
CA LEU A 51 -3.67 -13.98 -12.65
C LEU A 51 -2.39 -13.13 -12.74
N VAL A 52 -2.44 -11.87 -12.30
CA VAL A 52 -1.27 -10.98 -12.27
C VAL A 52 -0.17 -11.56 -11.39
N PHE A 53 -0.50 -12.07 -10.21
CA PHE A 53 0.44 -12.74 -9.33
C PHE A 53 1.12 -13.93 -10.04
N ARG A 54 0.35 -14.78 -10.72
CA ARG A 54 0.89 -15.96 -11.40
C ARG A 54 1.86 -15.60 -12.53
N ILE A 55 1.58 -14.51 -13.24
CA ILE A 55 2.44 -13.97 -14.31
C ILE A 55 3.73 -13.44 -13.69
N LEU A 56 3.63 -12.57 -12.68
CA LEU A 56 4.80 -11.94 -12.04
C LEU A 56 5.67 -12.97 -11.29
N ALA A 57 5.07 -13.97 -10.65
CA ALA A 57 5.80 -15.03 -9.96
C ALA A 57 6.61 -15.94 -10.92
N GLY A 58 6.20 -16.01 -12.19
CA GLY A 58 6.94 -16.73 -13.22
C GLY A 58 8.07 -15.92 -13.86
N TRP A 59 8.19 -14.62 -13.54
CA TRP A 59 9.16 -13.74 -14.19
C TRP A 59 10.57 -13.93 -13.60
N PRO A 60 11.60 -14.23 -14.41
CA PRO A 60 12.97 -14.37 -13.91
C PRO A 60 13.52 -13.04 -13.37
N ASN A 61 13.84 -13.01 -12.08
CA ASN A 61 14.19 -11.80 -11.30
C ASN A 61 15.60 -11.22 -11.56
N GLN A 62 16.43 -11.81 -12.43
CA GLN A 62 17.88 -11.49 -12.49
C GLN A 62 18.36 -10.78 -13.76
N ASN A 63 17.46 -10.43 -14.69
CA ASN A 63 17.87 -9.78 -15.94
C ASN A 63 17.80 -8.25 -15.87
N ILE A 64 18.58 -7.58 -16.73
CA ILE A 64 18.52 -6.13 -17.00
C ILE A 64 17.08 -5.66 -17.26
N SER A 65 16.23 -6.54 -17.81
CA SER A 65 14.80 -6.31 -18.01
C SER A 65 14.05 -5.98 -16.73
N TRP A 66 14.44 -6.52 -15.57
CA TRP A 66 13.78 -6.25 -14.29
C TRP A 66 14.01 -4.82 -13.82
N ARG A 67 15.25 -4.32 -13.90
CA ARG A 67 15.55 -2.92 -13.54
C ARG A 67 14.80 -1.96 -14.46
N PHE A 68 14.78 -2.25 -15.76
CA PHE A 68 14.03 -1.46 -16.73
C PHE A 68 12.53 -1.46 -16.41
N PHE A 69 11.94 -2.62 -16.09
CA PHE A 69 10.54 -2.74 -15.69
C PHE A 69 10.22 -1.92 -14.45
N VAL A 70 11.04 -2.00 -13.40
CA VAL A 70 10.82 -1.27 -12.14
C VAL A 70 10.88 0.25 -12.37
N PHE A 71 11.92 0.76 -13.04
CA PHE A 71 12.02 2.20 -13.28
C PHE A 71 10.97 2.71 -14.28
N SER A 72 10.62 1.92 -15.31
CA SER A 72 9.52 2.27 -16.21
C SER A 72 8.20 2.35 -15.47
N GLY A 73 7.90 1.38 -14.61
CA GLY A 73 6.71 1.39 -13.75
C GLY A 73 6.71 2.56 -12.77
N TYR A 74 7.87 2.93 -12.22
CA TYR A 74 8.01 4.12 -11.37
C TYR A 74 7.62 5.39 -12.15
N PHE A 75 8.22 5.65 -13.31
CA PHE A 75 7.91 6.86 -14.09
C PHE A 75 6.48 6.86 -14.63
N LEU A 76 5.96 5.71 -15.06
CA LEU A 76 4.55 5.57 -15.47
C LEU A 76 3.59 5.85 -14.31
N SER A 77 3.92 5.43 -13.09
CA SER A 77 3.10 5.71 -11.92
C SER A 77 3.12 7.20 -11.54
N LEU A 78 4.27 7.87 -11.66
CA LEU A 78 4.35 9.33 -11.48
C LEU A 78 3.52 10.07 -12.53
N LEU A 79 3.59 9.64 -13.79
CA LEU A 79 2.74 10.18 -14.84
C LEU A 79 1.26 9.97 -14.49
N GLY A 80 0.89 8.79 -14.02
CA GLY A 80 -0.47 8.48 -13.56
C GLY A 80 -0.95 9.41 -12.44
N LEU A 81 -0.10 9.69 -11.44
CA LEU A 81 -0.40 10.64 -10.37
C LEU A 81 -0.64 12.05 -10.93
N VAL A 82 0.22 12.52 -11.85
CA VAL A 82 0.01 13.82 -12.51
C VAL A 82 -1.30 13.83 -13.29
N LEU A 83 -1.61 12.76 -14.04
CA LEU A 83 -2.85 12.63 -14.79
C LEU A 83 -4.09 12.65 -13.89
N VAL A 84 -4.04 12.04 -12.71
CA VAL A 84 -5.20 12.04 -11.80
C VAL A 84 -5.43 13.41 -11.15
N LEU A 85 -4.38 14.20 -10.94
CA LEU A 85 -4.54 15.58 -10.47
C LEU A 85 -5.25 16.46 -11.49
N LEU A 86 -5.00 16.23 -12.78
CA LEU A 86 -5.57 17.00 -13.89
C LEU A 86 -6.96 16.51 -14.31
N PHE A 87 -7.12 15.19 -14.47
CA PHE A 87 -8.30 14.56 -15.08
C PHE A 87 -9.04 13.57 -14.17
N GLY A 88 -8.57 13.40 -12.92
CA GLY A 88 -9.17 12.46 -11.98
C GLY A 88 -10.57 12.86 -11.57
N ARG A 89 -11.43 11.86 -11.39
CA ARG A 89 -12.80 12.07 -10.90
C ARG A 89 -12.76 12.41 -9.41
N GLN A 90 -13.49 13.44 -9.02
CA GLN A 90 -13.64 13.81 -7.62
C GLN A 90 -14.65 12.87 -6.94
N VAL A 91 -14.21 12.15 -5.92
CA VAL A 91 -15.04 11.23 -5.13
C VAL A 91 -14.73 11.44 -3.65
N GLY A 92 -15.73 11.83 -2.87
CA GLY A 92 -15.55 12.12 -1.43
C GLY A 92 -14.59 13.28 -1.17
N GLY A 93 -14.65 14.35 -1.97
CA GLY A 93 -13.82 15.55 -1.83
C GLY A 93 -12.41 15.45 -2.43
N ALA A 94 -11.92 14.24 -2.76
CA ALA A 94 -10.58 14.02 -3.30
C ALA A 94 -10.59 13.57 -4.77
N ARG A 95 -9.61 14.03 -5.56
CA ARG A 95 -9.37 13.59 -6.95
C ARG A 95 -8.24 12.56 -6.98
N ARG A 96 -8.60 11.29 -6.88
CA ARG A 96 -7.64 10.16 -6.74
C ARG A 96 -7.90 8.98 -7.67
N TRP A 97 -9.01 9.01 -8.42
CA TRP A 97 -9.43 7.90 -9.28
C TRP A 97 -9.44 8.31 -10.75
N LEU A 98 -8.69 7.58 -11.57
CA LEU A 98 -8.84 7.56 -13.01
C LEU A 98 -9.94 6.54 -13.34
N VAL A 99 -10.97 6.98 -14.07
CA VAL A 99 -12.11 6.13 -14.43
C VAL A 99 -11.96 5.71 -15.89
N VAL A 100 -11.87 4.40 -16.12
CA VAL A 100 -11.80 3.81 -17.46
C VAL A 100 -12.96 2.82 -17.60
N GLY A 101 -14.05 3.26 -18.25
CA GLY A 101 -15.31 2.52 -18.27
C GLY A 101 -15.84 2.27 -16.85
N SER A 102 -16.02 1.00 -16.48
CA SER A 102 -16.48 0.58 -15.14
C SER A 102 -15.35 0.39 -14.12
N PHE A 103 -14.09 0.57 -14.54
CA PHE A 103 -12.92 0.38 -13.70
C PHE A 103 -12.44 1.69 -13.09
N PHE A 104 -12.06 1.61 -11.82
CA PHE A 104 -11.47 2.70 -11.06
C PHE A 104 -10.01 2.35 -10.79
N LEU A 105 -9.10 3.12 -11.38
CA LEU A 105 -7.66 2.94 -11.21
C LEU A 105 -7.12 4.05 -10.32
N GLN A 106 -6.42 3.66 -9.26
CA GLN A 106 -5.76 4.60 -8.34
C GLN A 106 -4.25 4.58 -8.59
N PRO A 107 -3.66 5.60 -9.24
CA PRO A 107 -2.24 5.63 -9.56
C PRO A 107 -1.33 5.54 -8.33
N ALA A 108 -1.78 6.06 -7.18
CA ALA A 108 -1.08 5.98 -5.91
C ALA A 108 -0.73 4.54 -5.48
N GLU A 109 -1.58 3.54 -5.79
CA GLU A 109 -1.28 2.15 -5.45
C GLU A 109 -0.06 1.62 -6.23
N PHE A 110 0.02 1.93 -7.52
CA PHE A 110 1.17 1.59 -8.36
C PHE A 110 2.42 2.35 -7.94
N ALA A 111 2.28 3.64 -7.64
CA ALA A 111 3.38 4.47 -7.18
C ALA A 111 4.02 3.90 -5.91
N LYS A 112 3.23 3.39 -4.97
CA LYS A 112 3.75 2.73 -3.76
C LYS A 112 4.65 1.54 -4.07
N VAL A 113 4.14 0.61 -4.89
CA VAL A 113 4.86 -0.61 -5.24
C VAL A 113 6.15 -0.31 -6.00
N PHE A 114 6.08 0.48 -7.08
CA PHE A 114 7.25 0.74 -7.92
C PHE A 114 8.29 1.63 -7.23
N THR A 115 7.87 2.55 -6.36
CA THR A 115 8.79 3.36 -5.55
C THR A 115 9.60 2.49 -4.59
N LEU A 116 8.94 1.58 -3.87
CA LEU A 116 9.64 0.66 -2.95
C LEU A 116 10.57 -0.30 -3.69
N LEU A 117 10.17 -0.80 -4.85
CA LEU A 117 11.05 -1.61 -5.70
C LEU A 117 12.26 -0.82 -6.21
N ALA A 118 12.07 0.41 -6.67
CA ALA A 118 13.16 1.28 -7.12
C ALA A 118 14.13 1.62 -5.98
N ILE A 119 13.61 1.93 -4.79
CA ILE A 119 14.42 2.14 -3.58
C ILE A 119 15.21 0.88 -3.23
N CYS A 120 14.59 -0.30 -3.25
CA CYS A 120 15.27 -1.57 -3.00
C CYS A 120 16.44 -1.78 -3.98
N LEU A 121 16.24 -1.52 -5.27
CA LEU A 121 17.31 -1.62 -6.28
C LEU A 121 18.45 -0.64 -6.06
N VAL A 122 18.18 0.56 -5.52
CA VAL A 122 19.21 1.56 -5.19
C VAL A 122 19.97 1.17 -3.93
N LEU A 123 19.28 0.69 -2.89
CA LEU A 123 19.90 0.25 -1.63
C LEU A 123 20.74 -1.03 -1.78
N THR A 124 20.44 -1.85 -2.77
CA THR A 124 21.16 -3.12 -3.02
C THR A 124 22.23 -3.04 -4.11
N THR A 125 22.39 -1.89 -4.78
CA THR A 125 23.35 -1.80 -5.89
C THR A 125 24.79 -1.63 -5.41
N ASP A 126 25.71 -2.36 -6.04
CA ASP A 126 27.16 -2.19 -5.80
C ASP A 126 27.77 -0.98 -6.52
N ARG A 127 26.99 -0.29 -7.35
CA ARG A 127 27.44 0.90 -8.11
C ARG A 127 27.67 2.11 -7.21
N ILE A 128 26.92 2.23 -6.11
CA ILE A 128 27.06 3.31 -5.14
C ILE A 128 27.71 2.71 -3.90
N LYS A 129 28.99 3.01 -3.67
CA LYS A 129 29.74 2.42 -2.55
C LYS A 129 29.48 3.11 -1.20
N SER A 130 29.04 4.37 -1.22
CA SER A 130 28.76 5.15 0.00
C SER A 130 27.32 4.94 0.46
N GLY A 131 27.13 4.46 1.69
CA GLY A 131 25.80 4.28 2.28
C GLY A 131 24.99 5.58 2.39
N TRP A 132 25.65 6.71 2.66
CA TRP A 132 24.99 8.02 2.68
C TRP A 132 24.46 8.42 1.30
N LEU A 133 25.19 8.13 0.22
CA LEU A 133 24.71 8.38 -1.15
C LEU A 133 23.56 7.44 -1.54
N GLN A 134 23.58 6.18 -1.09
CA GLN A 134 22.46 5.26 -1.29
C GLN A 134 21.20 5.75 -0.57
N LEU A 135 21.34 6.21 0.68
CA LEU A 135 20.24 6.80 1.44
C LEU A 135 19.69 8.06 0.76
N LEU A 136 20.57 8.97 0.32
CA LEU A 136 20.16 10.18 -0.38
C LEU A 136 19.38 9.84 -1.66
N ALA A 137 19.87 8.89 -2.45
CA ALA A 137 19.19 8.43 -3.66
C ALA A 137 17.83 7.79 -3.36
N ALA A 138 17.72 7.00 -2.28
CA ALA A 138 16.45 6.43 -1.84
C ALA A 138 15.44 7.50 -1.41
N ILE A 139 15.88 8.54 -0.69
CA ILE A 139 15.04 9.69 -0.31
C ILE A 139 14.58 10.44 -1.57
N MET A 140 15.49 10.67 -2.53
CA MET A 140 15.15 11.35 -3.79
C MET A 140 14.11 10.60 -4.63
N LEU A 141 14.08 9.26 -4.57
CA LEU A 141 13.03 8.46 -5.21
C LEU A 141 11.69 8.52 -4.46
N LEU A 142 11.72 8.70 -3.14
CA LEU A 142 10.52 8.75 -2.29
C LEU A 142 9.77 10.07 -2.38
N ILE A 143 10.49 11.20 -2.51
CA ILE A 143 9.90 12.54 -2.46
C ILE A 143 8.83 12.77 -3.54
N PRO A 144 9.07 12.51 -4.84
CA PRO A 144 8.10 12.80 -5.90
C PRO A 144 6.72 12.16 -5.69
N PRO A 145 6.60 10.84 -5.45
CA PRO A 145 5.28 10.23 -5.26
C PRO A 145 4.60 10.72 -3.97
N VAL A 146 5.33 10.95 -2.88
CA VAL A 146 4.74 11.46 -1.63
C VAL A 146 4.15 12.85 -1.83
N LEU A 147 4.86 13.75 -2.54
CA LEU A 147 4.36 15.09 -2.83
C LEU A 147 3.12 15.04 -3.72
N LEU A 148 3.15 14.26 -4.79
CA LEU A 148 2.01 14.14 -5.71
C LEU A 148 0.78 13.53 -5.03
N ILE A 149 0.94 12.47 -4.22
CA ILE A 149 -0.17 11.85 -3.48
C ILE A 149 -0.75 12.82 -2.44
N LYS A 150 0.11 13.62 -1.79
CA LYS A 150 -0.35 14.68 -0.87
C LYS A 150 -1.23 15.71 -1.59
N MET A 151 -0.95 16.01 -2.85
CA MET A 151 -1.77 16.91 -3.68
C MET A 151 -3.13 16.31 -4.08
N GLU A 152 -3.34 15.00 -3.92
CA GLU A 152 -4.62 14.31 -4.13
C GLU A 152 -5.57 14.36 -2.91
N PRO A 153 -5.43 15.38 -2.05
CA PRO A 153 -5.82 15.36 -0.62
C PRO A 153 -5.87 14.01 0.11
N SER A 154 -4.96 13.07 -0.17
CA SER A 154 -5.01 11.71 0.40
C SER A 154 -3.86 11.43 1.38
N LEU A 155 -3.91 12.08 2.55
CA LEU A 155 -2.87 11.98 3.58
C LEU A 155 -2.56 10.53 4.01
N GLY A 156 -3.59 9.70 4.17
CA GLY A 156 -3.42 8.28 4.52
C GLY A 156 -2.58 7.51 3.50
N ASN A 157 -2.78 7.77 2.20
CA ASN A 157 -2.00 7.13 1.15
C ASN A 157 -0.54 7.60 1.18
N ALA A 158 -0.30 8.90 1.33
CA ALA A 158 1.04 9.47 1.37
C ALA A 158 1.85 8.90 2.56
N ILE A 159 1.23 8.84 3.74
CA ILE A 159 1.90 8.34 4.96
C ILE A 159 2.15 6.83 4.90
N SER A 160 1.31 6.06 4.19
CA SER A 160 1.48 4.60 4.07
C SER A 160 2.80 4.15 3.41
N LEU A 161 3.49 5.05 2.68
CA LEU A 161 4.83 4.80 2.12
C LEU A 161 5.94 4.82 3.18
N LEU A 162 5.73 5.53 4.28
CA LEU A 162 6.78 5.81 5.25
C LEU A 162 7.21 4.56 6.04
N PRO A 163 6.30 3.72 6.58
CA PRO A 163 6.71 2.49 7.27
C PRO A 163 7.53 1.52 6.41
N PRO A 164 7.13 1.13 5.18
CA PRO A 164 7.93 0.22 4.36
C PRO A 164 9.25 0.86 3.89
N PHE A 165 9.28 2.17 3.62
CA PHE A 165 10.52 2.87 3.32
C PHE A 165 11.53 2.77 4.48
N LEU A 166 11.08 3.08 5.70
CA LEU A 166 11.92 2.99 6.90
C LEU A 166 12.41 1.56 7.11
N ALA A 167 11.54 0.56 6.93
CA ALA A 167 11.93 -0.85 7.01
C ALA A 167 13.07 -1.20 6.04
N LEU A 168 12.99 -0.74 4.78
CA LEU A 168 14.05 -1.00 3.78
C LEU A 168 15.39 -0.34 4.17
N VAL A 169 15.36 0.92 4.61
CA VAL A 169 16.57 1.64 5.03
C VAL A 169 17.19 0.98 6.26
N LEU A 170 16.37 0.61 7.24
CA LEU A 170 16.82 -0.04 8.47
C LEU A 170 17.45 -1.41 8.17
N VAL A 171 16.82 -2.24 7.34
CA VAL A 171 17.38 -3.55 6.97
C VAL A 171 18.73 -3.41 6.26
N LYS A 172 18.91 -2.39 5.42
CA LYS A 172 20.17 -2.20 4.67
C LYS A 172 21.30 -1.62 5.51
N HIS A 173 21.02 -0.58 6.30
CA HIS A 173 22.05 0.25 6.92
C HIS A 173 22.20 0.03 8.43
N CYS A 174 21.31 -0.72 9.06
CA CYS A 174 21.22 -0.76 10.52
C CYS A 174 21.58 -2.14 11.09
N PRO A 175 22.29 -2.20 12.24
CA PRO A 175 22.45 -3.45 12.97
C PRO A 175 21.07 -3.94 13.46
N VAL A 176 20.84 -5.25 13.32
CA VAL A 176 19.58 -5.97 13.66
C VAL A 176 19.00 -5.59 15.04
N ARG A 177 19.85 -5.17 15.99
CA ARG A 177 19.46 -4.71 17.33
C ARG A 177 18.61 -3.43 17.32
N LEU A 178 18.92 -2.46 16.45
CA LEU A 178 18.11 -1.23 16.35
C LEU A 178 16.80 -1.46 15.61
N CYS A 179 16.77 -2.38 14.63
CA CYS A 179 15.51 -2.84 14.05
C CYS A 179 14.60 -3.40 15.14
N LEU A 180 15.10 -4.34 15.95
CA LEU A 180 14.34 -4.97 17.03
C LEU A 180 13.79 -3.96 18.04
N THR A 181 14.59 -2.96 18.45
CA THR A 181 14.12 -1.95 19.41
C THR A 181 13.03 -1.06 18.81
N LEU A 182 13.13 -0.67 17.54
CA LEU A 182 12.11 0.13 16.86
C LEU A 182 10.81 -0.64 16.64
N THR A 183 10.87 -1.92 16.28
CA THR A 183 9.66 -2.75 16.16
C THR A 183 8.97 -2.93 17.51
N MET A 184 9.75 -3.16 18.58
CA MET A 184 9.22 -3.26 19.94
C MET A 184 8.57 -1.95 20.39
N LEU A 185 9.20 -0.80 20.11
CA LEU A 185 8.64 0.50 20.43
C LEU A 185 7.35 0.78 19.67
N ALA A 186 7.28 0.43 18.38
CA ALA A 186 6.07 0.56 17.57
C ALA A 186 4.91 -0.30 18.10
N LEU A 187 5.20 -1.54 18.53
CA LEU A 187 4.21 -2.42 19.16
C LEU A 187 3.70 -1.84 20.48
N ILE A 188 4.58 -1.28 21.30
CA ILE A 188 4.21 -0.63 22.58
C ILE A 188 3.30 0.58 22.31
N LEU A 189 3.66 1.44 21.36
CA LEU A 189 2.85 2.61 21.00
C LEU A 189 1.49 2.21 20.42
N PHE A 190 1.46 1.17 19.58
CA PHE A 190 0.21 0.63 19.04
C PHE A 190 -0.69 0.05 20.14
N ALA A 191 -0.14 -0.73 21.06
CA ALA A 191 -0.87 -1.25 22.21
C ALA A 191 -1.40 -0.11 23.09
N ALA A 192 -0.58 0.91 23.36
CA ALA A 192 -0.99 2.09 24.12
C ALA A 192 -2.10 2.87 23.42
N ALA A 193 -2.04 3.02 22.10
CA ALA A 193 -3.10 3.66 21.31
C ALA A 193 -4.40 2.87 21.39
N VAL A 194 -4.35 1.53 21.25
CA VAL A 194 -5.54 0.66 21.37
C VAL A 194 -6.14 0.75 22.77
N ILE A 195 -5.32 0.70 23.82
CA ILE A 195 -5.77 0.84 25.21
C ILE A 195 -6.37 2.22 25.44
N GLY A 196 -5.73 3.29 24.96
CA GLY A 196 -6.24 4.65 25.05
C GLY A 196 -7.58 4.81 24.32
N LEU A 197 -7.74 4.16 23.18
CA LEU A 197 -8.98 4.19 22.40
C LEU A 197 -10.12 3.42 23.11
N PHE A 198 -9.79 2.29 23.76
CA PHE A 198 -10.72 1.58 24.65
C PHE A 198 -11.10 2.41 25.87
N TYR A 199 -10.13 3.11 26.47
CA TYR A 199 -10.35 3.98 27.62
C TYR A 199 -11.27 5.16 27.27
N LEU A 200 -11.00 5.85 26.15
CA LEU A 200 -11.86 6.91 25.63
C LEU A 200 -13.28 6.43 25.33
N ARG A 201 -13.43 5.20 24.83
CA ARG A 201 -14.75 4.57 24.61
C ARG A 201 -15.48 4.24 25.91
N SER A 202 -14.75 3.98 26.99
CA SER A 202 -15.32 3.64 28.31
C SER A 202 -15.75 4.85 29.14
N LEU A 203 -15.40 6.07 28.71
CA LEU A 203 -15.86 7.28 29.38
C LEU A 203 -17.36 7.49 29.12
N PRO A 204 -18.16 7.78 30.17
CA PRO A 204 -19.57 8.11 30.00
C PRO A 204 -19.68 9.40 29.19
N VAL A 205 -20.43 9.36 28.08
CA VAL A 205 -20.71 10.54 27.26
C VAL A 205 -21.46 11.55 28.12
N GLN A 206 -20.83 12.70 28.40
CA GLN A 206 -21.46 13.79 29.15
C GLN A 206 -22.63 14.36 28.31
N PRO A 207 -23.87 14.38 28.83
CA PRO A 207 -25.05 14.81 28.06
C PRO A 207 -25.16 16.33 27.83
N GLU A 208 -24.16 17.13 28.20
CA GLU A 208 -24.22 18.60 28.15
C GLU A 208 -24.08 19.23 26.75
N ILE A 209 -23.88 18.44 25.69
CA ILE A 209 -23.72 18.96 24.32
C ILE A 209 -25.04 18.94 23.51
N LEU A 210 -26.15 18.47 24.08
CA LEU A 210 -27.49 18.45 23.43
C LEU A 210 -28.44 19.55 23.94
N ARG A 211 -27.95 20.78 24.12
CA ARG A 211 -28.80 21.97 24.27
C ARG A 211 -28.44 23.02 23.23
#